data_AF-A0A847UJ17-F1
#
_entry.id   AF-A0A847UJ17-F1
#
_cell.length_a   1.000
_cell.length_b   1.000
_cell.length_c   1.000
_cell.angle_alpha   90.00
_cell.angle_beta   90.00
_cell.angle_gamma   90.00
#
_symmetry.space_group_name_H-M   'P 1'
#
loop_
_entity.id
_entity.type
_entity.pdbx_description
1 polymer ?
#
loop_
_entity_poly.entity_id
_entity_poly.type
_entity_poly.pdbx_seq_one_letter_code
_entity_poly.pdbx_strand_id
1 'polypeptide(L)'
;MNVAITVKEFPPDIIGGTETQTRRMARALAEAGHDVTVYTKAYGRETEVDEPYEIVRVPNCRRSSFLSTLTYLLALTALLVRDRNEIDVLQCMMIYPNGFVGTVVHYLTGVPYFAWIRGGDYYFMKANPVKRWLIRTVLWDTTVLVQSAAVKADVTAEFDPTDVRVLGNGVDVPAETASGDEIVFVGRLEEQKGVAVLLRALAGTEAAAVTIVGDGSRRSELEALADELGVDATFVGEVAPEAVGEYLERGRLFVLPSVRGEGLPNAVLEAMAAGLPVVATDTGGVADAIVDGETGYVVAPGDEQGLRDRIETIYADEQRAREMGDRAREYVIETYSWDAIVGRLEALYAECTDR
;
A
#
# COMPACT_ATOMS: atom_id res chain seq x y z
N MET A 1 -11.93 -2.38 21.15
CA MET A 1 -11.94 -0.91 21.41
C MET A 1 -12.80 -0.25 20.36
N ASN A 2 -13.28 0.96 20.61
CA ASN A 2 -14.00 1.75 19.64
C ASN A 2 -13.00 2.60 18.84
N VAL A 3 -12.73 2.19 17.60
CA VAL A 3 -11.71 2.78 16.73
C VAL A 3 -12.39 3.64 15.67
N ALA A 4 -12.16 4.95 15.73
CA ALA A 4 -12.60 5.88 14.69
C ALA A 4 -11.50 6.04 13.64
N ILE A 5 -11.77 5.66 12.39
CA ILE A 5 -10.84 5.83 11.26
C ILE A 5 -11.32 6.99 10.40
N THR A 6 -10.44 7.96 10.11
CA THR A 6 -10.77 9.08 9.22
C THR A 6 -10.00 8.99 7.92
N VAL A 7 -10.71 9.01 6.79
CA VAL A 7 -10.12 8.96 5.44
C VAL A 7 -10.95 9.78 4.47
N LYS A 8 -10.32 10.66 3.68
CA LYS A 8 -11.05 11.61 2.83
C LYS A 8 -11.83 10.92 1.71
N GLU A 9 -11.27 9.85 1.16
CA GLU A 9 -11.80 9.12 0.01
C GLU A 9 -11.91 7.66 0.42
N PHE A 10 -12.93 6.95 -0.06
CA PHE A 10 -13.18 5.57 0.37
C PHE A 10 -14.05 4.83 -0.66
N PRO A 11 -13.88 3.50 -0.83
CA PRO A 11 -14.72 2.73 -1.73
C PRO A 11 -16.19 2.76 -1.29
N PRO A 12 -17.16 2.61 -2.22
CA PRO A 12 -17.00 2.42 -3.65
C PRO A 12 -16.87 3.74 -4.42
N ASP A 13 -16.98 4.89 -3.74
CA ASP A 13 -16.98 6.22 -4.38
C ASP A 13 -15.67 6.49 -5.13
N ILE A 14 -14.53 6.14 -4.51
CA ILE A 14 -13.19 6.31 -5.05
C ILE A 14 -12.36 5.08 -4.69
N ILE A 15 -11.67 4.51 -5.68
CA ILE A 15 -10.80 3.36 -5.54
C ILE A 15 -9.35 3.81 -5.81
N GLY A 16 -8.49 3.57 -4.83
CA GLY A 16 -7.07 3.87 -4.86
C GLY A 16 -6.32 3.05 -3.82
N GLY A 17 -4.99 3.14 -3.80
CA GLY A 17 -4.17 2.30 -2.93
C GLY A 17 -4.42 2.52 -1.44
N THR A 18 -4.59 3.79 -1.03
CA THR A 18 -4.89 4.14 0.38
C THR A 18 -6.31 3.73 0.75
N GLU A 19 -7.27 3.94 -0.15
CA GLU A 19 -8.69 3.65 0.01
C GLU A 19 -8.91 2.14 0.21
N THR A 20 -8.31 1.32 -0.66
CA THR A 20 -8.37 -0.15 -0.57
C THR A 20 -7.68 -0.66 0.69
N GLN A 21 -6.49 -0.14 1.02
CA GLN A 21 -5.78 -0.54 2.25
C GLN A 21 -6.55 -0.14 3.51
N THR A 22 -7.18 1.04 3.52
CA THR A 22 -8.02 1.47 4.66
C THR A 22 -9.23 0.56 4.82
N ARG A 23 -9.87 0.16 3.71
CA ARG A 23 -11.01 -0.77 3.71
C ARG A 23 -10.63 -2.14 4.29
N ARG A 24 -9.56 -2.75 3.78
CA ARG A 24 -9.08 -4.05 4.25
C ARG A 24 -8.63 -3.99 5.72
N MET A 25 -7.97 -2.91 6.12
CA MET A 25 -7.56 -2.68 7.51
C MET A 25 -8.74 -2.53 8.47
N ALA A 26 -9.76 -1.76 8.10
CA ALA A 26 -10.97 -1.61 8.90
C ALA A 26 -11.68 -2.97 9.09
N ARG A 27 -11.72 -3.79 8.04
CA ARG A 27 -12.23 -5.16 8.10
C ARG A 27 -11.41 -6.02 9.06
N ALA A 28 -10.09 -6.05 8.91
CA ALA A 28 -9.20 -6.84 9.77
C ALA A 28 -9.32 -6.44 11.26
N LEU A 29 -9.45 -5.15 11.55
CA LEU A 29 -9.69 -4.65 12.91
C LEU A 29 -11.05 -5.10 13.46
N ALA A 30 -12.11 -5.05 12.64
CA ALA A 30 -13.44 -5.51 13.04
C ALA A 30 -13.46 -7.03 13.30
N GLU A 31 -12.79 -7.80 12.45
CA GLU A 31 -12.64 -9.26 12.60
C GLU A 31 -11.81 -9.63 13.85
N ALA A 32 -10.86 -8.78 14.24
CA ALA A 32 -10.13 -8.89 15.50
C ALA A 32 -10.94 -8.46 16.74
N GLY A 33 -12.19 -8.02 16.57
CA GLY A 33 -13.12 -7.72 17.66
C GLY A 33 -13.15 -6.25 18.10
N HIS A 34 -12.61 -5.33 17.30
CA HIS A 34 -12.79 -3.89 17.53
C HIS A 34 -14.11 -3.39 16.95
N ASP A 35 -14.71 -2.40 17.60
CA ASP A 35 -15.85 -1.67 17.03
C ASP A 35 -15.30 -0.53 16.17
N VAL A 36 -15.44 -0.67 14.85
CA VAL A 36 -14.76 0.22 13.89
C VAL A 36 -15.79 1.11 13.20
N THR A 37 -15.52 2.42 13.20
CA THR A 37 -16.30 3.41 12.44
C THR A 37 -15.39 4.17 11.48
N VAL A 38 -15.65 4.07 10.18
CA VAL A 38 -14.92 4.77 9.13
C VAL A 38 -15.66 6.05 8.74
N TYR A 39 -15.09 7.20 9.07
CA TYR A 39 -15.58 8.51 8.65
C TYR A 39 -14.94 8.92 7.33
N THR A 40 -15.77 9.14 6.32
CA THR A 40 -15.31 9.52 4.97
C THR A 40 -16.23 10.50 4.27
N LYS A 41 -15.72 11.22 3.28
CA LYS A 41 -16.47 12.27 2.59
C LYS A 41 -17.55 11.68 1.69
N ALA A 42 -18.76 12.24 1.74
CA ALA A 42 -19.84 11.84 0.85
C ALA A 42 -19.60 12.33 -0.60
N TYR A 43 -19.66 11.42 -1.59
CA TYR A 43 -19.55 11.77 -3.01
C TYR A 43 -20.84 11.64 -3.83
N GLY A 44 -21.89 11.00 -3.33
CA GLY A 44 -23.06 10.76 -4.17
C GLY A 44 -24.12 9.89 -3.52
N ARG A 45 -24.56 8.89 -4.29
CA ARG A 45 -25.46 7.84 -3.81
C ARG A 45 -24.73 7.05 -2.74
N GLU A 46 -25.34 6.98 -1.56
CA GLU A 46 -25.03 5.98 -0.56
C GLU A 46 -25.20 4.62 -1.22
N THR A 47 -24.07 4.03 -1.60
CA THR A 47 -24.04 2.63 -1.96
C THR A 47 -23.75 1.94 -0.64
N GLU A 48 -24.76 1.31 -0.06
CA GLU A 48 -24.55 0.42 1.08
C GLU A 48 -23.51 -0.62 0.68
N VAL A 49 -22.42 -0.66 1.43
CA VAL A 49 -21.42 -1.71 1.32
C VAL A 49 -21.62 -2.60 2.53
N ASP A 50 -21.83 -3.89 2.28
CA ASP A 50 -21.89 -4.89 3.33
C ASP A 50 -20.46 -5.09 3.88
N GLU A 51 -20.16 -4.39 4.97
CA GLU A 51 -18.89 -4.45 5.70
C GLU A 51 -19.19 -4.76 7.16
N PRO A 52 -18.29 -5.46 7.88
CA PRO A 52 -18.48 -5.77 9.30
C PRO A 52 -18.25 -4.56 10.23
N TYR A 53 -18.21 -3.34 9.67
CA TYR A 53 -17.92 -2.09 10.38
C TYR A 53 -18.79 -0.94 9.85
N GLU A 54 -18.95 0.12 10.64
CA GLU A 54 -19.79 1.25 10.27
C GLU A 54 -19.06 2.20 9.30
N ILE A 55 -19.78 2.73 8.30
CA ILE A 55 -19.27 3.78 7.40
C ILE A 55 -20.12 5.04 7.53
N VAL A 56 -19.52 6.10 8.07
CA VAL A 56 -20.17 7.41 8.21
C VAL A 56 -19.78 8.30 7.03
N ARG A 57 -20.71 8.53 6.12
CA ARG A 57 -20.55 9.45 4.97
C ARG A 57 -20.79 10.90 5.42
N VAL A 58 -19.71 11.62 5.68
CA VAL A 58 -19.71 13.00 6.16
C VAL A 58 -20.22 13.97 5.08
N PRO A 59 -21.24 14.79 5.38
CA PRO A 59 -21.84 15.71 4.42
C PRO A 59 -20.89 16.86 4.05
N ASN A 60 -21.05 17.36 2.83
CA ASN A 60 -20.20 18.40 2.26
C ASN A 60 -20.92 19.25 1.19
N CYS A 61 -20.50 20.50 1.04
CA CYS A 61 -20.99 21.42 0.02
C CYS A 61 -20.26 21.23 -1.31
N ARG A 62 -20.92 20.58 -2.28
CA ARG A 62 -20.31 20.19 -3.57
C ARG A 62 -20.31 21.29 -4.66
N ARG A 63 -20.41 22.56 -4.26
CA ARG A 63 -20.38 23.70 -5.21
C ARG A 63 -19.00 23.93 -5.85
N SER A 64 -17.93 23.59 -5.14
CA SER A 64 -16.56 23.60 -5.66
C SER A 64 -15.70 22.60 -4.90
N SER A 65 -14.57 22.17 -5.49
CA SER A 65 -13.65 21.24 -4.83
C SER A 65 -13.12 21.77 -3.48
N PHE A 66 -12.83 23.08 -3.42
CA PHE A 66 -12.41 23.76 -2.21
C PHE A 66 -13.50 23.75 -1.13
N LEU A 67 -14.72 24.23 -1.44
CA LEU A 67 -15.83 24.27 -0.48
C LEU A 67 -16.20 22.86 -0.01
N SER A 68 -16.14 21.90 -0.91
CA SER A 68 -16.42 20.49 -0.66
C SER A 68 -15.44 19.90 0.35
N THR A 69 -14.16 20.25 0.27
CA THR A 69 -13.15 19.80 1.24
C THR A 69 -13.27 20.56 2.56
N LEU A 70 -13.44 21.88 2.52
CA LEU A 70 -13.57 22.70 3.73
C LEU A 70 -14.77 22.28 4.59
N THR A 71 -15.95 22.16 3.98
CA THR A 71 -17.17 21.78 4.70
C THR A 71 -17.15 20.34 5.19
N TYR A 72 -16.49 19.43 4.47
CA TYR A 72 -16.20 18.08 4.95
C TYR A 72 -15.37 18.11 6.24
N LEU A 73 -14.27 18.86 6.27
CA LEU A 73 -13.40 18.93 7.47
C LEU A 73 -14.14 19.52 8.67
N LEU A 74 -14.97 20.54 8.45
CA LEU A 74 -15.78 21.15 9.52
C LEU A 74 -16.84 20.17 10.05
N ALA A 75 -17.57 19.49 9.15
CA ALA A 75 -18.58 18.51 9.53
C ALA A 75 -17.95 17.29 10.22
N LEU A 76 -16.82 16.80 9.72
CA LEU A 76 -16.06 15.71 10.33
C LEU A 76 -15.64 16.08 11.75
N THR A 77 -15.05 17.27 11.95
CA THR A 77 -14.64 17.73 13.28
C THR A 77 -15.84 17.80 14.23
N ALA A 78 -16.98 18.32 13.77
CA ALA A 78 -18.18 18.41 14.60
C ALA A 78 -18.75 17.04 14.99
N LEU A 79 -18.74 16.07 14.07
CA LEU A 79 -19.17 14.69 14.34
C LEU A 79 -18.24 14.01 15.34
N LEU A 80 -16.92 14.06 15.13
CA LEU A 80 -15.94 13.48 16.05
C LEU A 80 -16.01 14.11 17.45
N VAL A 81 -16.22 15.43 17.54
CA VAL A 81 -16.40 16.11 18.84
C VAL A 81 -17.71 15.68 19.51
N ARG A 82 -18.79 15.48 18.75
CA ARG A 82 -20.06 14.98 19.26
C ARG A 82 -19.91 13.55 19.81
N ASP A 83 -19.23 12.70 19.05
CA ASP A 83 -19.10 11.25 19.29
C ASP A 83 -17.91 10.92 20.22
N ARG A 84 -17.20 11.92 20.75
CA ARG A 84 -15.95 11.79 21.53
C ARG A 84 -15.97 10.77 22.69
N ASN A 85 -17.13 10.51 23.30
CA ASN A 85 -17.25 9.58 24.42
C ASN A 85 -17.38 8.11 23.96
N GLU A 86 -17.59 7.91 22.65
CA GLU A 86 -17.72 6.61 22.00
C GLU A 86 -16.43 6.25 21.25
N ILE A 87 -15.40 7.11 21.28
CA ILE A 87 -14.14 6.91 20.56
C ILE A 87 -13.02 6.68 21.57
N ASP A 88 -12.46 5.47 21.58
CA ASP A 88 -11.28 5.17 22.39
C ASP A 88 -10.00 5.70 21.74
N VAL A 89 -9.91 5.60 20.41
CA VAL A 89 -8.75 6.08 19.64
C VAL A 89 -9.15 6.56 18.25
N LEU A 90 -8.55 7.66 17.82
CA LEU A 90 -8.75 8.25 16.50
C LEU A 90 -7.55 7.97 15.57
N GLN A 91 -7.77 7.13 14.56
CA GLN A 91 -6.81 6.83 13.52
C GLN A 91 -7.00 7.77 12.32
N CYS A 92 -6.05 8.66 12.07
CA CYS A 92 -6.08 9.58 10.95
C CYS A 92 -5.30 9.07 9.73
N MET A 93 -6.02 8.56 8.73
CA MET A 93 -5.40 8.21 7.45
C MET A 93 -5.06 9.48 6.67
N MET A 94 -3.82 9.55 6.22
CA MET A 94 -3.16 10.73 5.65
C MET A 94 -2.90 11.83 6.69
N ILE A 95 -1.64 12.27 6.78
CA ILE A 95 -1.22 13.34 7.70
C ILE A 95 -1.93 14.65 7.38
N TYR A 96 -2.22 14.86 6.11
CA TYR A 96 -2.98 15.99 5.62
C TYR A 96 -4.15 15.51 4.73
N PRO A 97 -5.38 16.02 4.92
CA PRO A 97 -5.80 16.97 5.96
C PRO A 97 -6.26 16.30 7.27
N ASN A 98 -6.49 14.98 7.29
CA ASN A 98 -7.16 14.30 8.41
C ASN A 98 -6.31 14.30 9.69
N GLY A 99 -4.98 14.14 9.58
CA GLY A 99 -4.10 14.24 10.76
C GLY A 99 -4.27 15.56 11.52
N PHE A 100 -4.47 16.68 10.82
CA PHE A 100 -4.73 17.97 11.46
C PHE A 100 -6.12 18.05 12.10
N VAL A 101 -7.14 17.39 11.52
CA VAL A 101 -8.45 17.24 12.18
C VAL A 101 -8.28 16.45 13.47
N GLY A 102 -7.47 15.39 13.46
CA GLY A 102 -7.10 14.64 14.65
C GLY A 102 -6.51 15.52 15.76
N THR A 103 -5.54 16.37 15.42
CA THR A 103 -4.98 17.38 16.35
C THR A 103 -6.08 18.25 16.95
N VAL A 104 -6.94 18.84 16.11
CA VAL A 104 -8.00 19.73 16.59
C VAL A 104 -8.98 19.01 17.52
N VAL A 105 -9.41 17.80 17.15
CA VAL A 105 -10.31 16.98 17.99
C VAL A 105 -9.64 16.62 19.31
N HIS A 106 -8.37 16.22 19.29
CA HIS A 106 -7.59 15.91 20.49
C HIS A 106 -7.56 17.10 21.46
N TYR A 107 -7.20 18.31 20.99
CA TYR A 107 -7.17 19.50 21.84
C TYR A 107 -8.55 19.92 22.37
N LEU A 108 -9.63 19.62 21.66
CA LEU A 108 -10.99 19.97 22.09
C LEU A 108 -11.61 18.96 23.05
N THR A 109 -11.18 17.70 23.00
CA THR A 109 -11.92 16.58 23.62
C THR A 109 -11.08 15.67 24.49
N GLY A 110 -9.76 15.65 24.30
CA GLY A 110 -8.84 14.70 24.91
C GLY A 110 -8.78 13.34 24.22
N VAL A 111 -9.58 13.08 23.18
CA VAL A 111 -9.53 11.79 22.45
C VAL A 111 -8.11 11.56 21.90
N PRO A 112 -7.45 10.45 22.22
CA PRO A 112 -6.11 10.18 21.74
C PRO A 112 -6.17 9.85 20.24
N TYR A 113 -5.13 10.26 19.51
CA TYR A 113 -5.08 10.08 18.07
C TYR A 113 -3.66 9.84 17.59
N PHE A 114 -3.53 9.25 16.41
CA PHE A 114 -2.28 9.19 15.66
C PHE A 114 -2.58 9.40 14.17
N ALA A 115 -1.55 9.68 13.38
CA ALA A 115 -1.70 9.92 11.95
C ALA A 115 -0.82 9.00 11.11
N TRP A 116 -1.13 8.89 9.82
CA TRP A 116 -0.36 8.05 8.89
C TRP A 116 0.00 8.82 7.62
N ILE A 117 1.27 8.85 7.25
CA ILE A 117 1.71 9.35 5.93
C ILE A 117 1.61 8.21 4.91
N ARG A 118 0.86 8.47 3.83
CA ARG A 118 0.64 7.49 2.74
C ARG A 118 1.42 7.84 1.47
N GLY A 119 2.13 8.97 1.46
CA GLY A 119 3.04 9.39 0.39
C GLY A 119 2.62 10.74 -0.17
N GLY A 120 1.65 10.76 -1.09
CA GLY A 120 1.24 11.98 -1.79
C GLY A 120 0.72 13.10 -0.88
N ASP A 121 0.11 12.73 0.24
CA ASP A 121 -0.33 13.63 1.30
C ASP A 121 0.83 14.37 2.00
N TYR A 122 2.04 13.81 1.94
CA TYR A 122 3.27 14.43 2.41
C TYR A 122 4.04 15.10 1.26
N TYR A 123 4.46 14.34 0.25
CA TYR A 123 5.39 14.80 -0.79
C TYR A 123 4.83 15.95 -1.64
N PHE A 124 3.55 15.91 -2.01
CA PHE A 124 2.94 16.97 -2.82
C PHE A 124 2.48 18.17 -1.99
N MET A 125 2.11 17.93 -0.73
CA MET A 125 1.48 18.95 0.10
C MET A 125 2.52 19.82 0.81
N LYS A 126 3.68 19.25 1.18
CA LYS A 126 4.73 19.98 1.92
C LYS A 126 5.33 21.17 1.15
N ALA A 127 5.19 21.22 -0.17
CA ALA A 127 5.62 22.35 -0.98
C ALA A 127 4.81 23.63 -0.72
N ASN A 128 3.57 23.51 -0.21
CA ASN A 128 2.74 24.66 0.13
C ASN A 128 2.98 25.10 1.60
N PRO A 129 3.32 26.37 1.89
CA PRO A 129 3.67 26.82 3.24
C PRO A 129 2.59 26.56 4.31
N VAL A 130 1.32 26.73 3.95
CA VAL A 130 0.19 26.52 4.88
C VAL A 130 0.05 25.03 5.18
N LYS A 131 0.08 24.18 4.15
CA LYS A 131 -0.02 22.72 4.33
C LYS A 131 1.19 22.17 5.07
N ARG A 132 2.38 22.69 4.79
CA ARG A 132 3.63 22.37 5.51
C ARG A 132 3.51 22.68 7.00
N TRP A 133 2.94 23.83 7.35
CA TRP A 133 2.68 24.19 8.74
C TRP A 133 1.71 23.19 9.40
N LEU A 134 0.61 22.84 8.74
CA LEU A 134 -0.34 21.83 9.26
C LEU A 134 0.34 20.47 9.48
N ILE A 135 1.12 19.98 8.51
CA ILE A 135 1.89 18.74 8.63
C ILE A 135 2.84 18.79 9.83
N ARG A 136 3.58 19.90 9.99
CA ARG A 136 4.49 20.10 11.11
C ARG A 136 3.77 20.05 12.46
N THR A 137 2.58 20.64 12.55
CA THR A 137 1.77 20.59 13.78
C THR A 137 1.44 19.15 14.16
N VAL A 138 1.01 18.33 13.20
CA VAL A 138 0.70 16.91 13.47
C VAL A 138 1.94 16.12 13.90
N LEU A 139 3.07 16.32 13.20
CA LEU A 139 4.34 15.63 13.49
C LEU A 139 4.90 15.92 14.89
N TRP A 140 4.56 17.07 15.46
CA TRP A 140 5.01 17.48 16.79
C TRP A 140 4.09 17.03 17.92
N ASP A 141 2.87 16.65 17.61
CA ASP A 141 1.83 16.40 18.61
C ASP A 141 1.66 14.91 18.91
N THR A 142 1.81 14.05 17.89
CA THR A 142 1.49 12.62 18.01
C THR A 142 2.49 11.71 17.30
N THR A 143 2.35 10.41 17.52
CA THR A 143 2.97 9.37 16.72
C THR A 143 2.45 9.41 15.28
N VAL A 144 3.37 9.34 14.32
CA VAL A 144 3.04 9.30 12.89
C VAL A 144 3.59 8.02 12.28
N LEU A 145 2.70 7.22 11.71
CA LEU A 145 3.05 6.03 10.94
C LEU A 145 3.47 6.42 9.51
N VAL A 146 4.43 5.69 8.95
CA VAL A 146 4.89 5.86 7.55
C VAL A 146 5.00 4.50 6.87
N GLN A 147 4.81 4.47 5.54
CA GLN A 147 4.78 3.21 4.78
C GLN A 147 6.12 2.50 4.66
N SER A 148 7.25 3.22 4.77
CA SER A 148 8.58 2.67 4.51
C SER A 148 9.67 3.40 5.29
N ALA A 149 10.85 2.78 5.41
CA ALA A 149 12.01 3.37 6.06
C ALA A 149 12.51 4.59 5.28
N ALA A 150 12.40 4.57 3.94
CA ALA A 150 12.71 5.72 3.10
C ALA A 150 11.85 6.94 3.45
N VAL A 151 10.53 6.77 3.60
CA VAL A 151 9.62 7.86 4.01
C VAL A 151 9.96 8.34 5.43
N LYS A 152 10.32 7.43 6.34
CA LYS A 152 10.77 7.80 7.69
C LYS A 152 12.00 8.71 7.63
N ALA A 153 13.02 8.31 6.86
CA ALA A 153 14.23 9.08 6.68
C ALA A 153 13.95 10.46 6.09
N ASP A 154 13.11 10.56 5.06
CA ASP A 154 12.70 11.83 4.45
C ASP A 154 11.97 12.75 5.43
N VAL A 155 11.09 12.20 6.28
CA VAL A 155 10.36 12.98 7.29
C VAL A 155 11.30 13.49 8.36
N THR A 156 12.18 12.63 8.90
CA THR A 156 13.14 12.98 9.96
C THR A 156 14.27 13.89 9.46
N ALA A 157 14.62 13.84 8.18
CA ALA A 157 15.60 14.76 7.60
C ALA A 157 15.04 16.19 7.45
N GLU A 158 13.72 16.32 7.27
CA GLU A 158 13.08 17.59 6.93
C GLU A 158 12.34 18.24 8.11
N PHE A 159 11.91 17.44 9.08
CA PHE A 159 11.19 17.86 10.27
C PHE A 159 11.84 17.22 11.51
N ASP A 160 11.47 17.71 12.69
CA ASP A 160 11.89 17.17 13.99
C ASP A 160 10.66 16.57 14.68
N PRO A 161 10.15 15.40 14.22
CA PRO A 161 8.89 14.84 14.69
C PRO A 161 9.05 14.19 16.07
N THR A 162 7.96 14.18 16.85
CA THR A 162 7.92 13.58 18.19
C THR A 162 8.13 12.06 18.14
N ASP A 163 7.42 11.37 17.25
CA ASP A 163 7.56 9.93 17.06
C ASP A 163 7.13 9.53 15.63
N VAL A 164 8.01 8.83 14.91
CA VAL A 164 7.73 8.31 13.56
C VAL A 164 8.09 6.84 13.49
N ARG A 165 7.11 6.00 13.15
CA ARG A 165 7.26 4.54 13.10
C ARG A 165 6.91 4.01 11.72
N VAL A 166 7.60 2.96 11.30
CA VAL A 166 7.32 2.30 10.01
C VAL A 166 6.22 1.27 10.25
N LEU A 167 5.11 1.42 9.54
CA LEU A 167 4.08 0.41 9.40
C LEU A 167 3.62 0.42 7.94
N GLY A 168 3.86 -0.70 7.27
CA GLY A 168 3.57 -0.87 5.85
C GLY A 168 2.09 -1.17 5.57
N ASN A 169 1.85 -1.80 4.43
CA ASN A 169 0.53 -2.27 4.04
C ASN A 169 0.26 -3.66 4.58
N GLY A 170 -1.01 -3.98 4.75
CA GLY A 170 -1.46 -5.33 5.07
C GLY A 170 -1.72 -6.14 3.80
N VAL A 171 -1.48 -7.45 3.88
CA VAL A 171 -1.75 -8.40 2.81
C VAL A 171 -2.47 -9.65 3.32
N ASP A 172 -3.35 -10.18 2.48
CA ASP A 172 -4.02 -11.45 2.68
C ASP A 172 -3.03 -12.60 2.39
N VAL A 173 -3.00 -13.61 3.25
CA VAL A 173 -2.12 -14.76 3.08
C VAL A 173 -2.92 -15.92 2.50
N PRO A 174 -2.68 -16.32 1.24
CA PRO A 174 -3.40 -17.43 0.63
C PRO A 174 -3.06 -18.74 1.34
N ALA A 175 -4.01 -19.67 1.44
CA ALA A 175 -3.77 -20.95 2.12
C ALA A 175 -2.72 -21.80 1.39
N GLU A 176 -2.74 -21.77 0.06
CA GLU A 176 -1.80 -22.50 -0.79
C GLU A 176 -0.67 -21.58 -1.27
N THR A 177 0.47 -22.18 -1.59
CA THR A 177 1.62 -21.53 -2.20
C THR A 177 1.57 -21.73 -3.71
N ALA A 178 2.07 -20.76 -4.46
CA ALA A 178 2.23 -20.86 -5.90
C ALA A 178 3.10 -22.07 -6.27
N SER A 179 2.76 -22.73 -7.37
CA SER A 179 3.41 -23.97 -7.80
C SER A 179 3.63 -24.04 -9.30
N GLY A 180 3.41 -22.94 -10.02
CA GLY A 180 3.61 -22.89 -11.46
C GLY A 180 5.07 -22.66 -11.85
N ASP A 181 5.27 -22.31 -13.12
CA ASP A 181 6.60 -22.12 -13.72
C ASP A 181 6.76 -20.74 -14.38
N GLU A 182 5.72 -19.91 -14.40
CA GLU A 182 5.71 -18.66 -15.13
C GLU A 182 6.43 -17.53 -14.38
N ILE A 183 6.85 -16.52 -15.13
CA ILE A 183 7.22 -15.23 -14.57
C ILE A 183 5.95 -14.39 -14.47
N VAL A 184 5.66 -13.81 -13.31
CA VAL A 184 4.45 -13.02 -13.10
C VAL A 184 4.81 -11.56 -12.84
N PHE A 185 4.12 -10.66 -13.54
CA PHE A 185 4.13 -9.23 -13.27
C PHE A 185 2.69 -8.77 -13.01
N VAL A 186 2.49 -7.95 -11.97
CA VAL A 186 1.19 -7.32 -11.67
C VAL A 186 1.39 -5.82 -11.51
N GLY A 187 0.74 -5.02 -12.36
CA GLY A 187 0.80 -3.57 -12.27
C GLY A 187 0.32 -2.84 -13.51
N ARG A 188 0.20 -1.51 -13.41
CA ARG A 188 -0.17 -0.66 -14.55
C ARG A 188 0.87 -0.71 -15.66
N LEU A 189 0.43 -0.76 -16.91
CA LEU A 189 1.32 -0.73 -18.08
C LEU A 189 1.68 0.70 -18.44
N GLU A 190 2.46 1.32 -17.56
CA GLU A 190 2.99 2.68 -17.70
C GLU A 190 4.52 2.66 -17.66
N GLU A 191 5.16 3.70 -18.22
CA GLU A 191 6.62 3.79 -18.33
C GLU A 191 7.33 3.52 -16.99
N GLN A 192 6.79 4.08 -15.90
CA GLN A 192 7.35 3.95 -14.55
C GLN A 192 7.46 2.49 -14.05
N LYS A 193 6.60 1.57 -14.53
CA LYS A 193 6.62 0.16 -14.11
C LYS A 193 7.65 -0.69 -14.82
N GLY A 194 8.30 -0.17 -15.86
CA GLY A 194 9.49 -0.78 -16.46
C GLY A 194 9.27 -2.13 -17.16
N VAL A 195 8.05 -2.46 -17.59
CA VAL A 195 7.76 -3.74 -18.27
C VAL A 195 8.63 -3.95 -19.52
N ALA A 196 9.00 -2.87 -20.23
CA ALA A 196 9.94 -2.94 -21.35
C ALA A 196 11.34 -3.45 -20.93
N VAL A 197 11.80 -3.14 -19.72
CA VAL A 197 13.07 -3.63 -19.15
C VAL A 197 12.97 -5.14 -18.91
N LEU A 198 11.84 -5.61 -18.37
CA LEU A 198 11.59 -7.04 -18.19
C LEU A 198 11.58 -7.79 -19.52
N LEU A 199 10.84 -7.30 -20.53
CA LEU A 199 10.79 -7.95 -21.85
C LEU A 199 12.18 -8.05 -22.48
N ARG A 200 13.01 -6.98 -22.41
CA ARG A 200 14.40 -7.03 -22.91
C ARG A 200 15.30 -7.95 -22.09
N ALA A 201 15.12 -7.98 -20.77
CA ALA A 201 15.83 -8.92 -19.92
C ALA A 201 15.52 -10.37 -20.30
N LEU A 202 14.29 -10.69 -20.72
CA LEU A 202 13.89 -12.02 -21.17
C LEU A 202 14.30 -12.37 -22.61
N ALA A 203 14.62 -11.38 -23.44
CA ALA A 203 14.97 -11.59 -24.83
C ALA A 203 16.19 -12.52 -24.99
N GLY A 204 15.99 -13.66 -25.67
CA GLY A 204 17.04 -14.66 -25.91
C GLY A 204 17.37 -15.54 -24.71
N THR A 205 16.59 -15.49 -23.63
CA THR A 205 16.70 -16.43 -22.51
C THR A 205 15.87 -17.69 -22.77
N GLU A 206 16.24 -18.81 -22.15
CA GLU A 206 15.39 -20.02 -22.09
C GLU A 206 14.38 -19.95 -20.92
N ALA A 207 14.17 -18.75 -20.36
CA ALA A 207 13.27 -18.57 -19.23
C ALA A 207 11.80 -18.84 -19.64
N ALA A 208 10.99 -19.20 -18.65
CA ALA A 208 9.58 -19.51 -18.85
C ALA A 208 8.76 -18.31 -19.37
N ALA A 209 7.55 -18.61 -19.85
CA ALA A 209 6.57 -17.62 -20.28
C ALA A 209 6.31 -16.56 -19.18
N VAL A 210 6.03 -15.33 -19.61
CA VAL A 210 5.71 -14.21 -18.72
C VAL A 210 4.22 -13.87 -18.79
N THR A 211 3.55 -13.88 -17.64
CA THR A 211 2.17 -13.44 -17.47
C THR A 211 2.15 -12.02 -16.90
N ILE A 212 1.60 -11.09 -17.70
CA ILE A 212 1.53 -9.65 -17.41
C ILE A 212 0.07 -9.31 -17.09
N VAL A 213 -0.19 -9.04 -15.81
CA VAL A 213 -1.51 -8.67 -15.27
C VAL A 213 -1.58 -7.16 -15.05
N GLY A 214 -2.60 -6.54 -15.64
CA GLY A 214 -2.82 -5.10 -15.63
C GLY A 214 -2.96 -4.49 -17.01
N ASP A 215 -3.30 -3.20 -17.04
CA ASP A 215 -3.48 -2.43 -18.27
C ASP A 215 -2.86 -1.03 -18.11
N GLY A 216 -2.76 -0.28 -19.20
CA GLY A 216 -2.19 1.06 -19.22
C GLY A 216 -1.92 1.58 -20.61
N SER A 217 -1.53 2.86 -20.67
CA SER A 217 -1.35 3.58 -21.94
C SER A 217 -0.31 2.94 -22.87
N ARG A 218 0.62 2.15 -22.32
CA ARG A 218 1.71 1.52 -23.06
C ARG A 218 1.46 0.09 -23.51
N ARG A 219 0.28 -0.48 -23.26
CA ARG A 219 -0.02 -1.89 -23.58
C ARG A 219 0.37 -2.29 -25.00
N SER A 220 -0.15 -1.59 -26.01
CA SER A 220 0.09 -1.95 -27.42
C SER A 220 1.56 -1.84 -27.83
N GLU A 221 2.32 -0.92 -27.22
CA GLU A 221 3.77 -0.80 -27.45
C GLU A 221 4.53 -1.98 -26.84
N LEU A 222 4.11 -2.45 -25.66
CA LEU A 222 4.74 -3.58 -24.98
C LEU A 222 4.42 -4.92 -25.65
N GLU A 223 3.19 -5.11 -26.14
CA GLU A 223 2.81 -6.27 -26.95
C GLU A 223 3.68 -6.36 -28.22
N ALA A 224 3.82 -5.26 -28.97
CA ALA A 224 4.68 -5.21 -30.14
C ALA A 224 6.17 -5.47 -29.82
N LEU A 225 6.65 -4.98 -28.67
CA LEU A 225 8.02 -5.23 -28.21
C LEU A 225 8.24 -6.71 -27.85
N ALA A 226 7.26 -7.36 -27.21
CA ALA A 226 7.35 -8.79 -26.90
C ALA A 226 7.45 -9.63 -28.19
N ASP A 227 6.62 -9.31 -29.20
CA ASP A 227 6.64 -9.95 -30.52
C ASP A 227 7.99 -9.73 -31.23
N GLU A 228 8.52 -8.51 -31.22
CA GLU A 228 9.81 -8.16 -31.81
C GLU A 228 10.97 -8.96 -31.18
N LEU A 229 10.94 -9.11 -29.85
CA LEU A 229 11.97 -9.79 -29.08
C LEU A 229 11.78 -11.33 -29.06
N GLY A 230 10.65 -11.83 -29.54
CA GLY A 230 10.32 -13.26 -29.49
C GLY A 230 10.09 -13.79 -28.08
N VAL A 231 9.61 -12.94 -27.16
CA VAL A 231 9.31 -13.32 -25.78
C VAL A 231 7.89 -13.88 -25.70
N ASP A 232 7.72 -15.06 -25.09
CA ASP A 232 6.41 -15.65 -24.83
C ASP A 232 5.71 -14.89 -23.68
N ALA A 233 4.95 -13.86 -24.04
CA ALA A 233 4.30 -12.96 -23.11
C ALA A 233 2.76 -13.00 -23.26
N THR A 234 2.06 -13.26 -22.16
CA THR A 234 0.59 -13.18 -22.08
C THR A 234 0.15 -11.90 -21.37
N PHE A 235 -0.54 -11.02 -22.09
CA PHE A 235 -1.11 -9.77 -21.56
C PHE A 235 -2.57 -9.96 -21.16
N VAL A 236 -2.82 -10.09 -19.86
CA VAL A 236 -4.14 -10.42 -19.30
C VAL A 236 -5.10 -9.23 -19.34
N GLY A 237 -4.60 -8.01 -19.12
CA GLY A 237 -5.42 -6.83 -18.88
C GLY A 237 -5.74 -6.61 -17.40
N GLU A 238 -6.57 -5.62 -17.11
CA GLU A 238 -7.00 -5.30 -15.75
C GLU A 238 -7.94 -6.37 -15.19
N VAL A 239 -7.65 -6.82 -13.97
CA VAL A 239 -8.45 -7.81 -13.23
C VAL A 239 -8.88 -7.22 -11.90
N ALA A 240 -9.93 -7.81 -11.31
CA ALA A 240 -10.33 -7.46 -9.95
C ALA A 240 -9.20 -7.78 -8.95
N PRO A 241 -8.98 -6.97 -7.91
CA PRO A 241 -7.93 -7.24 -6.91
C PRO A 241 -7.99 -8.65 -6.32
N GLU A 242 -9.18 -9.20 -6.14
CA GLU A 242 -9.41 -10.54 -5.58
C GLU A 242 -8.97 -11.66 -6.54
N ALA A 243 -8.92 -11.39 -7.85
CA ALA A 243 -8.51 -12.35 -8.87
C ALA A 243 -6.99 -12.38 -9.10
N VAL A 244 -6.22 -11.45 -8.52
CA VAL A 244 -4.76 -11.39 -8.70
C VAL A 244 -4.08 -12.67 -8.21
N GLY A 245 -4.58 -13.27 -7.12
CA GLY A 245 -4.05 -14.52 -6.57
C GLY A 245 -4.01 -15.67 -7.58
N GLU A 246 -5.04 -15.81 -8.43
CA GLU A 246 -5.14 -16.86 -9.45
C GLU A 246 -4.03 -16.80 -10.51
N TYR A 247 -3.43 -15.62 -10.69
CA TYR A 247 -2.28 -15.42 -11.59
C TYR A 247 -0.96 -15.62 -10.86
N LEU A 248 -0.86 -15.20 -9.60
CA LEU A 248 0.32 -15.44 -8.77
C LEU A 248 0.55 -16.95 -8.56
N GLU A 249 -0.51 -17.75 -8.42
CA GLU A 249 -0.41 -19.21 -8.28
C GLU A 249 0.31 -19.91 -9.45
N ARG A 250 0.29 -19.31 -10.64
CA ARG A 250 0.96 -19.81 -11.86
C ARG A 250 2.44 -19.48 -11.89
N GLY A 251 2.89 -18.62 -10.99
CA GLY A 251 4.27 -18.15 -10.95
C GLY A 251 5.23 -19.16 -10.34
N ARG A 252 6.47 -19.12 -10.83
CA ARG A 252 7.67 -19.50 -10.07
C ARG A 252 8.42 -18.26 -9.56
N LEU A 253 8.24 -17.12 -10.24
CA LEU A 253 8.96 -15.88 -9.95
C LEU A 253 8.03 -14.70 -10.17
N PHE A 254 8.01 -13.76 -9.21
CA PHE A 254 7.41 -12.45 -9.41
C PHE A 254 8.47 -11.40 -9.74
N VAL A 255 8.23 -10.58 -10.76
CA VAL A 255 9.15 -9.51 -11.17
C VAL A 255 8.48 -8.15 -11.16
N LEU A 256 9.09 -7.17 -10.46
CA LEU A 256 8.67 -5.77 -10.48
C LEU A 256 9.83 -4.85 -10.89
N PRO A 257 10.01 -4.58 -12.19
CA PRO A 257 11.18 -3.90 -12.75
C PRO A 257 11.00 -2.37 -12.81
N SER A 258 10.39 -1.78 -11.78
CA SER A 258 9.97 -0.38 -11.81
C SER A 258 11.17 0.56 -12.00
N VAL A 259 11.08 1.50 -12.94
CA VAL A 259 12.18 2.43 -13.23
C VAL A 259 12.11 3.70 -12.39
N ARG A 260 10.96 4.00 -11.79
CA ARG A 260 10.74 5.20 -10.97
C ARG A 260 9.72 4.93 -9.86
N GLY A 261 10.06 5.42 -8.66
CA GLY A 261 9.12 5.77 -7.59
C GLY A 261 8.07 4.72 -7.24
N GLU A 262 8.42 3.80 -6.36
CA GLU A 262 7.46 2.92 -5.70
C GLU A 262 7.41 3.22 -4.20
N GLY A 263 6.19 3.21 -3.64
CA GLY A 263 6.02 3.09 -2.20
C GLY A 263 6.32 1.66 -1.76
N LEU A 264 5.41 1.06 -0.99
CA LEU A 264 5.39 -0.38 -0.75
C LEU A 264 4.26 -1.00 -1.58
N PRO A 265 4.53 -1.57 -2.78
CA PRO A 265 3.49 -2.06 -3.68
C PRO A 265 2.84 -3.32 -3.11
N ASN A 266 1.51 -3.33 -3.07
CA ASN A 266 0.75 -4.50 -2.61
C ASN A 266 1.10 -5.75 -3.43
N ALA A 267 1.33 -5.62 -4.74
CA ALA A 267 1.66 -6.75 -5.60
C ALA A 267 2.93 -7.51 -5.17
N VAL A 268 3.93 -6.82 -4.60
CA VAL A 268 5.14 -7.46 -4.05
C VAL A 268 4.77 -8.28 -2.81
N LEU A 269 4.02 -7.67 -1.89
CA LEU A 269 3.56 -8.36 -0.69
C LEU A 269 2.64 -9.54 -1.01
N GLU A 270 1.76 -9.40 -2.00
CA GLU A 270 0.84 -10.45 -2.47
C GLU A 270 1.62 -11.62 -3.10
N ALA A 271 2.65 -11.32 -3.90
CA ALA A 271 3.52 -12.35 -4.47
C ALA A 271 4.31 -13.12 -3.40
N MET A 272 4.92 -12.39 -2.45
CA MET A 272 5.63 -13.01 -1.33
C MET A 272 4.68 -13.83 -0.45
N ALA A 273 3.47 -13.33 -0.18
CA ALA A 273 2.44 -14.08 0.55
C ALA A 273 2.04 -15.36 -0.19
N ALA A 274 2.00 -15.33 -1.53
CA ALA A 274 1.81 -16.52 -2.37
C ALA A 274 3.01 -17.47 -2.40
N GLY A 275 4.12 -17.18 -1.72
CA GLY A 275 5.31 -18.05 -1.70
C GLY A 275 6.18 -17.91 -2.94
N LEU A 276 6.08 -16.79 -3.67
CA LEU A 276 6.96 -16.51 -4.80
C LEU A 276 8.23 -15.78 -4.32
N PRO A 277 9.44 -16.18 -4.79
CA PRO A 277 10.58 -15.28 -4.75
C PRO A 277 10.28 -14.04 -5.60
N VAL A 278 10.83 -12.89 -5.18
CA VAL A 278 10.64 -11.61 -5.88
C VAL A 278 11.96 -11.11 -6.44
N VAL A 279 11.97 -10.68 -7.71
CA VAL A 279 13.04 -9.83 -8.25
C VAL A 279 12.46 -8.45 -8.52
N ALA A 280 12.98 -7.44 -7.84
CA ALA A 280 12.50 -6.08 -8.01
C ALA A 280 13.65 -5.08 -8.10
N THR A 281 13.33 -3.87 -8.51
CA THR A 281 14.28 -2.75 -8.63
C THR A 281 14.29 -1.89 -7.36
N ASP A 282 15.45 -1.32 -7.04
CA ASP A 282 15.60 -0.36 -5.94
C ASP A 282 14.97 1.01 -6.29
N THR A 283 13.68 1.16 -6.00
CA THR A 283 12.92 2.41 -6.18
C THR A 283 12.43 3.01 -4.88
N GLY A 284 13.02 2.60 -3.74
CA GLY A 284 12.63 3.03 -2.40
C GLY A 284 11.91 1.93 -1.62
N GLY A 285 10.58 2.03 -1.46
CA GLY A 285 9.85 1.21 -0.48
C GLY A 285 9.75 -0.29 -0.81
N VAL A 286 10.07 -0.72 -2.02
CA VAL A 286 10.14 -2.14 -2.40
C VAL A 286 11.34 -2.83 -1.77
N ALA A 287 12.50 -2.16 -1.72
CA ALA A 287 13.72 -2.73 -1.17
C ALA A 287 13.58 -3.02 0.34
N ASP A 288 12.77 -2.23 1.05
CA ASP A 288 12.48 -2.45 2.47
C ASP A 288 11.71 -3.76 2.75
N ALA A 289 11.03 -4.31 1.74
CA ALA A 289 10.26 -5.55 1.87
C ALA A 289 11.01 -6.81 1.40
N ILE A 290 12.20 -6.66 0.81
CA ILE A 290 12.97 -7.77 0.25
C ILE A 290 14.30 -7.89 1.00
N VAL A 291 14.54 -9.06 1.60
CA VAL A 291 15.86 -9.41 2.14
C VAL A 291 16.68 -10.00 0.98
N ASP A 292 17.59 -9.19 0.42
CA ASP A 292 18.37 -9.54 -0.77
C ASP A 292 19.13 -10.87 -0.60
N GLY A 293 18.94 -11.78 -1.54
CA GLY A 293 19.49 -13.13 -1.53
C GLY A 293 18.72 -14.15 -0.67
N GLU A 294 17.81 -13.71 0.20
CA GLU A 294 17.05 -14.58 1.11
C GLU A 294 15.60 -14.75 0.71
N THR A 295 14.87 -13.66 0.48
CA THR A 295 13.45 -13.64 0.08
C THR A 295 13.25 -13.22 -1.38
N GLY A 296 14.33 -12.81 -2.04
CA GLY A 296 14.29 -12.25 -3.38
C GLY A 296 15.61 -11.58 -3.76
N TYR A 297 15.60 -10.79 -4.82
CA TYR A 297 16.73 -9.96 -5.22
C TYR A 297 16.31 -8.53 -5.53
N VAL A 298 17.20 -7.59 -5.22
CA VAL A 298 17.06 -6.19 -5.59
C VAL A 298 18.12 -5.83 -6.65
N VAL A 299 17.68 -5.27 -7.77
CA VAL A 299 18.55 -4.80 -8.87
C VAL A 299 18.42 -3.28 -9.08
N ALA A 300 19.35 -2.68 -9.82
CA ALA A 300 19.26 -1.26 -10.11
C ALA A 300 18.11 -0.96 -11.12
N PRO A 301 17.38 0.15 -10.97
CA PRO A 301 16.38 0.56 -11.94
C PRO A 301 16.94 0.67 -13.37
N GLY A 302 16.31 -0.02 -14.32
CA GLY A 302 16.74 -0.04 -15.73
C GLY A 302 17.93 -0.95 -16.04
N ASP A 303 18.45 -1.70 -15.07
CA ASP A 303 19.53 -2.68 -15.29
C ASP A 303 18.98 -3.98 -15.90
N GLU A 304 18.85 -3.99 -17.23
CA GLU A 304 18.35 -5.13 -18.00
C GLU A 304 19.20 -6.40 -17.79
N GLN A 305 20.53 -6.26 -17.70
CA GLN A 305 21.43 -7.40 -17.50
C GLN A 305 21.35 -7.93 -16.08
N GLY A 306 21.37 -7.06 -15.07
CA GLY A 306 21.19 -7.47 -13.68
C GLY A 306 19.85 -8.17 -13.47
N LEU A 307 18.78 -7.68 -14.10
CA LEU A 307 17.47 -8.32 -14.05
C LEU A 307 17.51 -9.73 -14.68
N ARG A 308 18.11 -9.87 -15.87
CA ARG A 308 18.31 -11.17 -16.53
C ARG A 308 19.07 -12.15 -15.65
N ASP A 309 20.22 -11.74 -15.12
CA ASP A 309 21.09 -12.60 -14.31
C ASP A 309 20.34 -13.17 -13.09
N ARG A 310 19.49 -12.36 -12.45
CA ARG A 310 18.68 -12.81 -11.30
C ARG A 310 17.55 -13.74 -11.71
N ILE A 311 16.88 -13.48 -12.84
CA ILE A 311 15.87 -14.39 -13.39
C ILE A 311 16.51 -15.75 -13.71
N GLU A 312 17.61 -15.78 -14.45
CA GLU A 312 18.33 -17.01 -14.79
C GLU A 312 18.82 -17.76 -13.55
N THR A 313 19.31 -17.04 -12.53
CA THR A 313 19.73 -17.65 -11.26
C THR A 313 18.57 -18.40 -10.57
N ILE A 314 17.35 -17.84 -10.59
CA ILE A 314 16.18 -18.47 -9.97
C ILE A 314 15.73 -19.69 -10.78
N TYR A 315 15.73 -19.60 -12.11
CA TYR A 315 15.33 -20.71 -12.98
C TYR A 315 16.38 -21.84 -13.08
N ALA A 316 17.65 -21.56 -12.78
CA ALA A 316 18.71 -22.57 -12.76
C ALA A 316 18.62 -23.54 -11.58
N ASP A 317 17.93 -23.18 -10.49
CA ASP A 317 17.81 -23.99 -9.28
C ASP A 317 16.39 -23.87 -8.67
N GLU A 318 15.51 -24.77 -9.10
CA GLU A 318 14.12 -24.83 -8.66
C GLU A 318 13.98 -25.04 -7.14
N GLN A 319 14.88 -25.82 -6.52
CA GLN A 319 14.84 -26.03 -5.08
C GLN A 319 15.15 -24.73 -4.35
N ARG A 320 16.21 -24.02 -4.77
CA ARG A 320 16.56 -22.74 -4.18
C ARG A 320 15.49 -21.68 -4.39
N ALA A 321 14.82 -21.68 -5.55
CA ALA A 321 13.69 -20.79 -5.82
C ALA A 321 12.54 -21.02 -4.83
N ARG A 322 12.18 -22.28 -4.57
CA ARG A 322 11.16 -22.64 -3.58
C ARG A 322 11.55 -22.23 -2.17
N GLU A 323 12.76 -22.54 -1.73
CA GLU A 323 13.25 -22.16 -0.41
C GLU A 323 13.27 -20.63 -0.22
N MET A 324 13.56 -19.86 -1.28
CA MET A 324 13.49 -18.40 -1.27
C MET A 324 12.05 -17.90 -1.17
N GLY A 325 11.13 -18.53 -1.90
CA GLY A 325 9.69 -18.24 -1.82
C GLY A 325 9.09 -18.55 -0.45
N ASP A 326 9.47 -19.67 0.17
CA ASP A 326 9.06 -20.05 1.52
C ASP A 326 9.52 -19.01 2.55
N ARG A 327 10.78 -18.58 2.49
CA ARG A 327 11.30 -17.50 3.34
C ARG A 327 10.59 -16.17 3.09
N ALA A 328 10.28 -15.85 1.83
CA ALA A 328 9.52 -14.64 1.50
C ALA A 328 8.13 -14.65 2.12
N ARG A 329 7.46 -15.81 2.09
CA ARG A 329 6.15 -16.01 2.69
C ARG A 329 6.20 -15.93 4.21
N GLU A 330 7.14 -16.62 4.85
CA GLU A 330 7.35 -16.54 6.31
C GLU A 330 7.58 -15.09 6.75
N TYR A 331 8.49 -14.39 6.06
CA TYR A 331 8.77 -12.98 6.34
C TYR A 331 7.50 -12.13 6.23
N VAL A 332 6.73 -12.26 5.14
CA VAL A 332 5.50 -11.47 4.95
C VAL A 332 4.42 -11.83 5.97
N ILE A 333 4.28 -13.09 6.37
CA ILE A 333 3.35 -13.49 7.42
C ILE A 333 3.69 -12.77 8.73
N GLU A 334 4.96 -12.73 9.11
CA GLU A 334 5.41 -12.08 10.35
C GLU A 334 5.35 -10.54 10.27
N THR A 335 5.54 -9.98 9.07
CA THR A 335 5.79 -8.53 8.92
C THR A 335 4.65 -7.72 8.28
N TYR A 336 3.83 -8.31 7.42
CA TYR A 336 2.84 -7.59 6.63
C TYR A 336 1.47 -8.29 6.54
N SER A 337 1.29 -9.47 7.16
CA SER A 337 -0.06 -10.06 7.27
C SER A 337 -1.00 -9.14 8.04
N TRP A 338 -2.31 -9.25 7.80
CA TRP A 338 -3.30 -8.52 8.57
C TRP A 338 -3.18 -8.78 10.08
N ASP A 339 -2.92 -10.01 10.50
CA ASP A 339 -2.66 -10.34 11.91
C ASP A 339 -1.47 -9.55 12.47
N ALA A 340 -0.35 -9.50 11.74
CA ALA A 340 0.84 -8.76 12.16
C ALA A 340 0.62 -7.23 12.18
N ILE A 341 -0.13 -6.69 11.22
CA ILE A 341 -0.45 -5.27 11.14
C ILE A 341 -1.41 -4.89 12.27
N VAL A 342 -2.48 -5.67 12.48
CA VAL A 342 -3.46 -5.45 13.57
C VAL A 342 -2.76 -5.52 14.92
N GLY A 343 -1.94 -6.54 15.19
CA GLY A 343 -1.23 -6.64 16.48
C GLY A 343 -0.34 -5.43 16.78
N ARG A 344 0.29 -4.82 15.76
CA ARG A 344 1.06 -3.58 15.92
C ARG A 344 0.18 -2.34 16.10
N LEU A 345 -0.97 -2.29 15.45
CA LEU A 345 -1.96 -1.22 15.67
C LEU A 345 -2.54 -1.30 17.07
N GLU A 346 -2.88 -2.49 17.56
CA GLU A 346 -3.37 -2.70 18.92
C GLU A 346 -2.35 -2.26 19.98
N ALA A 347 -1.07 -2.59 19.80
CA ALA A 347 -0.01 -2.10 20.65
C ALA A 347 0.06 -0.55 20.65
N LEU A 348 -0.08 0.08 19.48
CA LEU A 348 -0.13 1.53 19.37
C LEU A 348 -1.39 2.12 20.02
N TYR A 349 -2.54 1.47 19.89
CA TYR A 349 -3.80 1.91 20.53
C TYR A 349 -3.67 1.89 22.05
N ALA A 350 -3.06 0.85 22.62
CA ALA A 350 -2.76 0.77 24.04
C ALA A 350 -1.83 1.92 24.48
N GLU A 351 -0.73 2.16 23.75
CA GLU A 351 0.18 3.28 24.05
C GLU A 351 -0.50 4.65 23.97
N CYS A 352 -1.44 4.83 23.04
CA CYS A 352 -2.19 6.08 22.88
C CYS A 352 -3.22 6.29 24.00
N THR A 353 -3.81 5.22 24.54
CA THR A 353 -4.86 5.29 25.58
C THR A 353 -4.30 5.31 27.01
N ASP A 354 -3.07 4.86 27.21
CA ASP A 354 -2.36 4.93 28.50
C ASP A 354 -1.73 6.31 28.80
N ARG A 355 -1.73 7.22 27.82
CA ARG A 355 -1.21 8.60 27.93
C ARG A 355 -2.30 9.59 28.32
#